data_AF-A0A1V4D6G1-F1
#
_entry.id   AF-A0A1V4D6G1-F1
#
_cell.length_a   1.000
_cell.length_b   1.000
_cell.length_c   1.000
_cell.angle_alpha   90.00
_cell.angle_beta   90.00
_cell.angle_gamma   90.00
#
_symmetry.space_group_name_H-M   'P 1'
#
loop_
_entity.id
_entity.type
_entity.pdbx_description
1 polymer ?
#
loop_
_entity_poly.entity_id
_entity_poly.type
_entity_poly.pdbx_seq_one_letter_code
_entity_poly.pdbx_strand_id
1 'polypeptide(L)'
;MAGPGAAAPRRAVRRLQERIERMRGLQDPEELVHEDIAFHADIMAASGNRTLASLADSVTQRTARARIWRALVTSDVLSWTHQQHMDVYTALRAHDSLAAFTAASRHVGDVELWVRDRLDAVRDRR
;
A
#
# COMPACT_ATOMS: atom_id res chain seq x y z
N MET A 1 -8.49 -14.89 -28.53
CA MET A 1 -9.37 -15.28 -27.40
C MET A 1 -8.57 -15.18 -26.11
N ALA A 2 -8.91 -14.25 -25.22
CA ALA A 2 -8.19 -14.07 -23.95
C ALA A 2 -8.63 -15.16 -22.95
N GLY A 3 -7.69 -15.98 -22.50
CA GLY A 3 -7.96 -17.08 -21.56
C GLY A 3 -8.39 -16.61 -20.16
N PRO A 4 -8.85 -17.54 -19.29
CA PRO A 4 -9.37 -17.24 -17.95
C PRO A 4 -8.37 -16.48 -17.04
N GLY A 5 -7.07 -16.58 -17.32
CA GLY A 5 -6.02 -15.84 -16.66
C GLY A 5 -5.96 -14.33 -16.97
N ALA A 6 -6.67 -13.82 -18.00
CA ALA A 6 -6.72 -12.39 -18.31
C ALA A 6 -7.84 -11.64 -17.54
N ALA A 7 -8.84 -12.36 -17.03
CA ALA A 7 -9.94 -11.79 -16.26
C ALA A 7 -9.60 -11.57 -14.78
N ALA A 8 -8.77 -12.44 -14.19
CA ALA A 8 -8.34 -12.32 -12.80
C ALA A 8 -7.45 -11.08 -12.52
N PRO A 9 -6.47 -10.72 -13.38
CA PRO A 9 -5.68 -9.49 -13.23
C PRO A 9 -6.54 -8.24 -13.37
N ARG A 10 -7.48 -8.20 -14.32
CA ARG A 10 -8.41 -7.07 -14.49
C ARG A 10 -9.34 -6.89 -13.29
N ARG A 11 -9.81 -7.99 -12.69
CA ARG A 11 -10.60 -7.96 -11.44
C ARG A 11 -9.77 -7.53 -10.24
N ALA A 12 -8.51 -7.96 -10.15
CA ALA A 12 -7.59 -7.55 -9.09
C ALA A 12 -7.30 -6.05 -9.16
N VAL A 13 -6.99 -5.52 -10.34
CA VAL A 13 -6.75 -4.08 -10.55
C VAL A 13 -7.98 -3.24 -10.21
N ARG A 14 -9.20 -3.67 -10.55
CA ARG A 14 -10.43 -2.94 -10.16
C ARG A 14 -10.61 -2.87 -8.64
N ARG A 15 -10.36 -3.97 -7.92
CA ARG A 15 -10.42 -4.00 -6.45
C ARG A 15 -9.47 -3.00 -5.81
N LEU A 16 -8.27 -2.80 -6.39
CA LEU A 16 -7.31 -1.82 -5.88
C LEU A 16 -7.88 -0.40 -5.87
N GLN A 17 -8.50 0.03 -6.98
CA GLN A 17 -9.13 1.37 -7.04
C GLN A 17 -10.23 1.52 -6.00
N GLU A 18 -11.10 0.52 -5.84
CA GLU A 18 -12.19 0.55 -4.85
C GLU A 18 -11.66 0.70 -3.42
N ARG A 19 -10.52 0.06 -3.09
CA ARG A 19 -9.87 0.19 -1.78
C ARG A 19 -9.26 1.56 -1.55
N ILE A 20 -8.59 2.12 -2.57
CA ILE A 20 -8.00 3.46 -2.48
C ILE A 20 -9.09 4.50 -2.16
N GLU A 21 -10.21 4.45 -2.87
CA GLU A 21 -11.33 5.36 -2.62
C GLU A 21 -12.01 5.11 -1.28
N ARG A 22 -12.11 3.85 -0.82
CA ARG A 22 -12.58 3.54 0.54
C ARG A 22 -11.69 4.21 1.58
N MET A 23 -10.37 4.01 1.51
CA MET A 23 -9.41 4.61 2.44
C MET A 23 -9.57 6.14 2.55
N ARG A 24 -9.86 6.82 1.43
CA ARG A 24 -10.05 8.27 1.42
C ARG A 24 -11.19 8.76 2.33
N GLY A 25 -12.23 7.95 2.50
CA GLY A 25 -13.40 8.29 3.31
C GLY A 25 -13.30 7.89 4.78
N LEU A 26 -12.35 7.02 5.15
CA LEU A 26 -12.24 6.48 6.50
C LEU A 26 -11.65 7.49 7.47
N GLN A 27 -12.23 7.53 8.67
CA GLN A 27 -11.76 8.36 9.79
C GLN A 27 -11.15 7.52 10.90
N ASP A 28 -11.51 6.23 10.98
CA ASP A 28 -10.93 5.30 11.93
C ASP A 28 -9.54 4.83 11.44
N PRO A 29 -8.47 5.09 12.22
CA PRO A 29 -7.12 4.61 11.92
C PRO A 29 -7.03 3.09 11.77
N GLU A 30 -7.82 2.31 12.51
CA GLU A 30 -7.77 0.85 12.43
C GLU A 30 -8.37 0.34 11.11
N GLU A 31 -9.52 0.89 10.71
CA GLU A 31 -10.12 0.61 9.39
C GLU A 31 -9.21 1.08 8.24
N LEU A 32 -8.56 2.24 8.36
CA LEU A 32 -7.58 2.74 7.39
C LEU A 32 -6.43 1.74 7.19
N VAL A 33 -5.86 1.24 8.29
CA VAL A 33 -4.78 0.24 8.23
C VAL A 33 -5.29 -1.09 7.67
N HIS A 34 -6.51 -1.49 8.00
CA HIS A 34 -7.10 -2.70 7.46
C HIS A 34 -7.22 -2.64 5.92
N GLU A 35 -7.75 -1.54 5.38
CA GLU A 35 -7.85 -1.36 3.93
C GLU A 35 -6.47 -1.21 3.26
N ASP A 36 -5.50 -0.59 3.92
CA ASP A 36 -4.12 -0.51 3.42
C ASP A 36 -3.46 -1.89 3.32
N ILE A 37 -3.58 -2.73 4.35
CA ILE A 37 -3.09 -4.11 4.35
C ILE A 37 -3.76 -4.90 3.22
N ALA A 38 -5.08 -4.76 3.07
CA ALA A 38 -5.83 -5.46 2.05
C ALA A 38 -5.46 -5.00 0.62
N PHE A 39 -5.14 -3.71 0.43
CA PHE A 39 -4.60 -3.18 -0.83
C PHE A 39 -3.29 -3.87 -1.21
N HIS A 40 -2.33 -3.95 -0.28
CA HIS A 40 -1.06 -4.62 -0.50
C HIS A 40 -1.23 -6.12 -0.80
N ALA A 41 -2.13 -6.79 -0.08
CA ALA A 41 -2.44 -8.20 -0.29
C ALA A 41 -3.03 -8.46 -1.69
N ASP A 42 -3.93 -7.59 -2.18
CA ASP A 42 -4.50 -7.71 -3.53
C ASP A 42 -3.42 -7.55 -4.64
N ILE A 43 -2.43 -6.67 -4.46
CA ILE A 43 -1.29 -6.55 -5.38
C ILE A 43 -0.48 -7.85 -5.40
N MET A 44 -0.15 -8.39 -4.23
CA MET A 44 0.66 -9.62 -4.13
C MET A 44 -0.08 -10.82 -4.71
N ALA A 45 -1.39 -10.94 -4.46
CA ALA A 45 -2.22 -11.99 -5.06
C ALA A 45 -2.26 -11.90 -6.59
N ALA A 46 -2.22 -10.68 -7.16
CA ALA A 46 -2.18 -10.48 -8.60
C ALA A 46 -0.88 -10.99 -9.26
N SER A 47 0.21 -11.18 -8.50
CA SER A 47 1.46 -11.75 -9.02
C SER A 47 1.35 -13.24 -9.39
N GLY A 48 0.34 -13.95 -8.89
CA GLY A 48 0.20 -15.40 -9.04
C GLY A 48 1.25 -16.22 -8.26
N ASN A 49 2.16 -15.58 -7.53
CA ASN A 49 3.22 -16.23 -6.77
C ASN A 49 2.79 -16.37 -5.30
N ARG A 50 2.32 -17.56 -4.91
CA ARG A 50 1.85 -17.85 -3.55
C ARG A 50 2.94 -17.66 -2.49
N THR A 51 4.19 -18.04 -2.79
CA THR A 51 5.31 -17.86 -1.86
C THR A 51 5.59 -16.39 -1.58
N LEU A 52 5.59 -15.55 -2.63
CA LEU A 52 5.74 -14.11 -2.49
C LEU A 52 4.61 -13.51 -1.65
N ALA A 53 3.36 -13.92 -1.90
CA ALA A 53 2.21 -13.45 -1.14
C ALA A 53 2.34 -13.78 0.37
N SER A 54 2.75 -15.00 0.72
CA SER A 54 2.95 -15.38 2.13
C SER A 54 4.09 -14.62 2.81
N LEU A 55 5.19 -14.37 2.11
CA LEU A 55 6.30 -13.56 2.65
C LEU A 55 5.89 -12.11 2.86
N ALA A 56 5.19 -11.53 1.90
CA ALA A 56 4.69 -10.17 1.97
C ALA A 56 3.67 -9.98 3.10
N ASP A 57 2.81 -10.97 3.35
CA ASP A 57 1.86 -10.95 4.48
C ASP A 57 2.59 -10.85 5.83
N SER A 58 3.62 -11.66 6.05
CA SER A 58 4.45 -11.60 7.26
C SER A 58 5.11 -10.24 7.47
N VAL A 59 5.58 -9.59 6.41
CA VAL A 59 6.18 -8.25 6.47
C VAL A 59 5.12 -7.18 6.76
N THR A 60 3.95 -7.32 6.13
CA THR A 60 2.83 -6.38 6.24
C THR A 60 2.28 -6.35 7.66
N GLN A 61 2.12 -7.52 8.30
CA GLN A 61 1.70 -7.61 9.69
C GLN A 61 2.70 -6.96 10.66
N ARG A 62 4.02 -7.17 10.45
CA ARG A 62 5.06 -6.55 11.29
C ARG A 62 5.13 -5.03 11.18
N THR A 63 4.68 -4.47 10.06
CA THR A 63 4.69 -3.02 9.78
C THR A 63 3.36 -2.34 10.11
N ALA A 64 2.32 -3.09 10.50
CA ALA A 64 0.98 -2.56 10.80
C ALA A 64 0.97 -1.48 11.89
N ARG A 65 1.76 -1.63 12.96
CA ARG A 65 1.82 -0.62 14.04
C ARG A 65 2.37 0.73 13.57
N ALA A 66 3.36 0.71 12.67
CA ALA A 66 3.90 1.93 12.07
C ALA A 66 2.84 2.61 11.19
N ARG A 67 2.03 1.83 10.48
CA ARG A 67 0.89 2.34 9.69
C ARG A 67 -0.20 2.98 10.56
N ILE A 68 -0.54 2.39 11.71
CA ILE A 68 -1.52 2.97 12.65
C ILE A 68 -1.02 4.32 13.16
N TRP A 69 0.24 4.37 13.59
CA TRP A 69 0.87 5.62 13.99
C TRP A 69 0.85 6.66 12.87
N ARG A 70 1.12 6.24 11.63
CA ARG A 70 1.08 7.12 10.46
C ARG A 70 -0.32 7.68 10.20
N ALA A 71 -1.37 6.86 10.33
CA ALA A 71 -2.76 7.28 10.17
C ALA A 71 -3.21 8.31 11.22
N LEU A 72 -2.66 8.22 12.44
CA LEU A 72 -2.94 9.16 13.53
C LEU A 72 -2.27 10.53 13.40
N VAL A 73 -1.27 10.67 12.51
CA VAL A 73 -0.29 11.74 12.64
C VAL A 73 -0.61 13.04 11.88
N THR A 74 -1.47 13.08 10.85
CA THR A 74 -2.06 14.32 10.25
C THR A 74 -2.75 14.02 8.91
N SER A 75 -3.62 14.94 8.46
CA SER A 75 -4.31 14.91 7.15
C SER A 75 -3.37 14.89 5.94
N ASP A 76 -2.20 15.54 6.04
CA ASP A 76 -1.24 15.64 4.93
C ASP A 76 -0.65 14.28 4.58
N VAL A 77 -0.39 13.46 5.60
CA VAL A 77 0.16 12.12 5.45
C VAL A 77 -0.83 11.18 4.77
N LEU A 78 -2.12 11.31 5.07
CA LEU A 78 -3.18 10.52 4.43
C LEU A 78 -3.35 10.89 2.96
N SER A 79 -3.40 12.19 2.65
CA SER A 79 -3.53 12.69 1.28
C SER A 79 -2.34 12.27 0.41
N TRP A 80 -1.13 12.33 0.96
CA TRP A 80 0.07 11.88 0.28
C TRP A 80 0.09 10.36 0.06
N THR A 81 -0.27 9.58 1.08
CA THR A 81 -0.35 8.11 0.97
C THR A 81 -1.36 7.68 -0.09
N HIS A 82 -2.51 8.36 -0.15
CA HIS A 82 -3.50 8.16 -1.20
C HIS A 82 -2.92 8.39 -2.61
N GLN A 83 -2.20 9.50 -2.82
CA GLN A 83 -1.56 9.76 -4.11
C GLN A 83 -0.56 8.65 -4.48
N GLN A 84 0.25 8.20 -3.53
CA GLN A 84 1.21 7.11 -3.79
C GLN A 84 0.52 5.79 -4.18
N HIS A 85 -0.61 5.46 -3.54
CA HIS A 85 -1.39 4.28 -3.94
C HIS A 85 -1.97 4.43 -5.35
N MET A 86 -2.41 5.64 -5.72
CA MET A 86 -2.89 5.93 -7.07
C MET A 86 -1.80 5.79 -8.13
N ASP A 87 -0.56 6.17 -7.81
CA ASP A 87 0.59 6.03 -8.72
C ASP A 87 0.90 4.55 -8.99
N VAL A 88 0.95 3.73 -7.92
CA VAL A 88 1.11 2.27 -8.02
C VAL A 88 -0.03 1.65 -8.84
N TYR A 89 -1.28 2.00 -8.52
CA TYR A 89 -2.45 1.52 -9.26
C TYR A 89 -2.40 1.88 -10.74
N THR A 90 -2.02 3.11 -11.06
CA THR A 90 -1.93 3.59 -12.46
C THR A 90 -0.90 2.80 -13.25
N ALA A 91 0.27 2.54 -12.66
CA ALA A 91 1.31 1.73 -13.29
C ALA A 91 0.87 0.27 -13.49
N LEU A 92 0.25 -0.34 -12.48
CA LEU A 92 -0.29 -1.70 -12.56
C LEU A 92 -1.37 -1.82 -13.66
N ARG A 93 -2.25 -0.83 -13.76
CA ARG A 93 -3.30 -0.77 -14.79
C ARG A 93 -2.72 -0.60 -16.21
N ALA A 94 -1.61 0.11 -16.34
CA ALA A 94 -0.89 0.25 -17.60
C ALA A 94 -0.07 -1.00 -17.97
N HIS A 95 0.00 -2.00 -17.09
CA HIS A 95 0.89 -3.16 -17.22
C HIS A 95 2.38 -2.79 -17.36
N ASP A 96 2.77 -1.65 -16.77
CA ASP A 96 4.16 -1.19 -16.76
C ASP A 96 4.84 -1.65 -15.48
N SER A 97 5.65 -2.72 -15.59
CA SER A 97 6.33 -3.32 -14.45
C SER A 97 7.42 -2.43 -13.86
N LEU A 98 8.12 -1.64 -14.68
CA LEU A 98 9.17 -0.74 -14.22
C LEU A 98 8.55 0.43 -13.46
N ALA A 99 7.51 1.06 -14.01
CA ALA A 99 6.79 2.12 -13.33
C ALA A 99 6.16 1.63 -12.01
N ALA A 100 5.59 0.42 -11.99
CA ALA A 100 5.00 -0.16 -10.79
C ALA A 100 6.06 -0.42 -9.71
N PHE A 101 7.22 -0.94 -10.10
CA PHE A 101 8.36 -1.12 -9.21
C PHE A 101 8.84 0.24 -8.65
N THR A 102 9.08 1.23 -9.50
CA THR A 102 9.53 2.56 -9.08
C THR A 102 8.55 3.23 -8.11
N ALA A 103 7.25 3.20 -8.42
CA ALA A 103 6.22 3.78 -7.55
C ALA A 103 6.15 3.05 -6.19
N ALA A 104 6.20 1.72 -6.18
CA ALA A 104 6.19 0.94 -4.95
C ALA A 104 7.45 1.15 -4.10
N SER A 105 8.63 1.20 -4.72
CA SER A 105 9.89 1.48 -4.03
C SER A 105 9.89 2.87 -3.40
N ARG A 106 9.40 3.89 -4.13
CA ARG A 106 9.23 5.23 -3.60
C ARG A 106 8.31 5.23 -2.38
N HIS A 107 7.13 4.60 -2.50
CA HIS A 107 6.15 4.51 -1.41
C HIS A 107 6.75 3.92 -0.13
N VAL A 108 7.46 2.79 -0.23
CA VAL A 108 8.08 2.16 0.94
C VAL A 108 9.20 3.03 1.51
N GLY A 109 10.07 3.60 0.66
CA GLY A 109 11.16 4.47 1.11
C GLY A 109 10.67 5.73 1.83
N ASP A 110 9.60 6.33 1.31
CA ASP A 110 8.93 7.49 1.88
C ASP A 110 8.29 7.19 3.25
N VAL A 111 7.73 5.98 3.42
CA VAL A 111 7.26 5.50 4.74
C VAL A 111 8.42 5.28 5.69
N GLU A 112 9.50 4.68 5.22
CA GLU A 112 10.69 4.39 6.01
C GLU A 112 11.35 5.68 6.54
N LEU A 113 11.55 6.68 5.69
CA LEU A 113 12.09 7.99 6.07
C LEU A 113 11.23 8.66 7.14
N TRP A 114 9.90 8.68 6.93
CA TRP A 114 8.97 9.25 7.91
C TRP A 114 9.04 8.54 9.28
N VAL A 115 9.17 7.22 9.30
CA VAL A 115 9.33 6.47 10.56
C VAL A 115 10.65 6.83 11.25
N ARG A 116 11.76 6.89 10.49
CA ARG A 116 13.08 7.26 11.03
C ARG A 116 13.05 8.64 11.67
N ASP A 117 12.55 9.65 10.96
CA ASP A 117 12.46 11.03 11.45
C ASP A 117 11.68 11.12 12.78
N ARG A 118 10.60 10.33 12.92
CA ARG A 118 9.82 10.28 14.16
C ARG A 118 10.56 9.59 15.30
N LEU A 119 11.29 8.51 15.02
CA LEU A 119 12.08 7.80 16.03
C LEU A 119 13.24 8.66 16.54
N ASP A 120 13.91 9.39 15.65
CA ASP A 120 15.01 10.28 16.03
C ASP A 120 14.48 11.47 16.85
N ALA A 121 13.35 12.06 16.47
CA ALA A 121 12.71 13.11 17.25
C ALA A 121 12.23 12.67 18.66
N VAL A 122 12.07 11.37 18.92
CA VAL A 122 11.79 10.82 20.25
C VAL A 122 13.09 10.60 21.04
N ARG A 123 14.18 10.22 20.36
CA ARG A 123 15.50 10.04 20.97
C ARG A 123 16.09 11.36 21.45
N ASP A 124 15.98 12.42 20.66
CA ASP A 124 16.52 13.75 20.99
C ASP A 124 15.77 14.45 22.14
N ARG A 125 14.63 13.90 22.57
CA ARG A 125 13.83 14.40 23.71
C ARG A 125 14.12 13.69 25.03
N ARG A 126 15.02 12.71 25.04
CA ARG A 126 15.45 11.97 26.25
C ARG A 126 16.82 12.42 26.69
#